data_AF-A0A3S4KA74-F1
#
_entry.id   AF-A0A3S4KA74-F1
#
_cell.length_a   1.000
_cell.length_b   1.000
_cell.length_c   1.000
_cell.angle_alpha   90.00
_cell.angle_beta   90.00
_cell.angle_gamma   90.00
#
_symmetry.space_group_name_H-M   'P 1'
#
loop_
_entity.id
_entity.type
_entity.pdbx_description
1 polymer ?
#
loop_
_entity_poly.entity_id
_entity_poly.type
_entity_poly.pdbx_seq_one_letter_code
_entity_poly.pdbx_strand_id
1 'polypeptide(L)' 'MMRPEEIYQRIEAKNWRHVWVVGDIHGCFSMLMKRLRECRFDPQQDLFSFCGRSH' A
#
# COMPACT_ATOMS: atom_id res chain seq x y z
N MET A 1 -3.12 -24.05 -11.44
CA MET A 1 -3.16 -24.08 -9.96
C MET A 1 -2.17 -23.03 -9.51
N MET A 2 -2.62 -21.90 -8.95
CA MET A 2 -1.72 -20.85 -8.42
C MET A 2 -0.96 -21.41 -7.23
N ARG A 3 0.34 -21.14 -7.16
CA ARG A 3 1.16 -21.56 -6.02
C ARG A 3 0.84 -20.66 -4.82
N PRO A 4 0.94 -21.14 -3.57
CA PRO A 4 0.68 -20.32 -2.38
C PRO A 4 1.55 -19.05 -2.33
N GLU A 5 2.73 -19.14 -2.92
CA GLU A 5 3.73 -18.07 -3.10
C GLU A 5 3.22 -16.91 -3.98
N GLU A 6 2.24 -17.18 -4.86
CA GLU A 6 1.60 -16.19 -5.74
C GLU A 6 0.38 -15.54 -5.09
N ILE A 7 -0.11 -16.08 -3.96
CA ILE A 7 -1.30 -15.62 -3.24
C ILE A 7 -0.89 -14.75 -2.04
N TYR A 8 0.22 -15.09 -1.38
CA TYR A 8 0.69 -14.41 -0.18
C TYR A 8 2.02 -13.69 -0.42
N GLN A 9 1.97 -12.37 -0.46
CA GLN A 9 3.18 -11.55 -0.46
C GLN A 9 3.64 -11.31 0.98
N ARG A 10 4.82 -11.83 1.33
CA ARG A 10 5.45 -11.55 2.63
C ARG A 10 6.24 -10.25 2.54
N ILE A 11 6.00 -9.37 3.50
CA ILE A 11 6.65 -8.06 3.60
C ILE A 11 7.39 -8.00 4.93
N GLU A 12 8.69 -7.68 4.88
CA GLU A 12 9.48 -7.49 6.10
C GLU A 12 9.29 -6.08 6.66
N ALA A 13 8.43 -5.95 7.68
CA ALA A 13 8.12 -4.67 8.32
C ALA A 13 9.35 -3.97 8.95
N LYS A 14 10.42 -4.71 9.28
CA LYS A 14 11.65 -4.16 9.90
C LYS A 14 12.39 -3.16 9.00
N ASN A 15 12.16 -3.21 7.69
CA ASN A 15 12.83 -2.35 6.71
C ASN A 15 12.10 -1.02 6.50
N TRP A 16 10.93 -0.82 7.14
CA TRP A 16 10.06 0.31 6.91
C TRP A 16 9.77 1.05 8.22
N ARG A 17 9.77 2.37 8.17
CA ARG A 17 9.48 3.23 9.33
C ARG A 17 7.99 3.20 9.64
N HIS A 18 7.14 3.35 8.62
CA HIS A 18 5.70 3.18 8.73
C HIS A 18 5.14 2.33 7.58
N VAL A 19 4.10 1.55 7.86
CA VAL A 19 3.38 0.76 6.86
C VAL A 19 1.96 1.30 6.74
N TRP A 20 1.60 1.71 5.53
CA TRP A 20 0.30 2.28 5.21
C TRP A 20 -0.48 1.31 4.33
N VAL A 21 -1.66 0.90 4.80
CA VAL A 21 -2.57 0.04 4.06
C VAL A 21 -3.78 0.87 3.65
N VAL A 22 -4.02 0.98 2.35
CA VAL A 22 -5.20 1.66 1.82
C VAL A 22 -6.05 0.64 1.06
N GLY A 23 -7.31 0.50 1.50
CA GLY A 23 -8.32 -0.33 0.82
C GLY A 23 -8.89 0.38 -0.42
N ASP A 24 -10.03 -0.09 -0.93
CA ASP A 24 -10.61 0.36 -2.19
C ASP A 24 -10.66 1.90 -2.35
N ILE A 25 -9.78 2.41 -3.21
CA ILE A 25 -9.81 3.78 -3.70
C ILE A 25 -10.65 3.71 -4.96
N HIS A 26 -11.96 3.87 -4.81
CA HIS A 26 -12.93 3.96 -5.90
C HIS A 26 -12.63 5.17 -6.81
N GLY A 27 -11.58 5.09 -7.64
CA GLY A 27 -11.17 6.09 -8.62
C GLY A 27 -10.61 7.42 -8.05
N CYS A 28 -10.55 7.59 -6.73
CA CYS A 28 -10.22 8.88 -6.11
C CYS A 28 -8.73 9.03 -5.77
N PHE A 29 -7.86 8.95 -6.78
CA PHE A 29 -6.40 9.16 -6.62
C PHE A 29 -6.05 10.49 -5.94
N SER A 30 -6.85 11.53 -6.17
CA SER A 30 -6.70 12.85 -5.54
C SER A 30 -6.86 12.79 -4.01
N MET A 31 -7.82 12.00 -3.53
CA MET A 31 -8.06 11.80 -2.10
C MET A 31 -6.90 11.03 -1.46
N LEU A 32 -6.40 10.00 -2.14
CA LEU A 32 -5.23 9.26 -1.70
C LEU A 32 -4.01 10.19 -1.53
N MET A 33 -3.68 10.96 -2.57
CA MET A 33 -2.53 11.85 -2.54
C MET A 33 -2.66 12.93 -1.46
N LYS A 34 -3.88 13.40 -1.16
CA LYS A 34 -4.12 14.31 -0.03
C LYS A 34 -3.84 13.63 1.31
N ARG A 35 -4.31 12.39 1.50
CA ARG A 35 -4.11 11.63 2.75
C ARG A 35 -2.63 11.30 2.98
N LEU A 36 -1.91 10.88 1.94
CA LEU A 36 -0.47 10.61 2.01
C LEU A 36 0.32 11.86 2.39
N ARG A 37 -0.07 13.04 1.86
CA ARG A 37 0.54 14.33 2.26
C ARG A 37 0.25 14.69 3.72
N GLU A 38 -0.98 14.49 4.19
CA GLU A 38 -1.34 14.70 5.61
C GLU A 38 -0.54 13.79 6.54
N CYS A 39 -0.30 12.54 6.13
CA CYS A 39 0.47 11.55 6.87
C CYS A 39 1.99 11.72 6.78
N ARG A 40 2.49 12.72 6.02
CA ARG A 40 3.92 12.92 5.72
C ARG A 40 4.59 11.62 5.21
N PHE A 41 3.91 10.92 4.32
CA PHE A 41 4.41 9.70 3.72
C PHE A 41 5.75 9.94 2.99
N ASP A 42 6.76 9.14 3.32
CA ASP A 42 8.07 9.14 2.66
C ASP A 42 8.25 7.87 1.82
N PRO A 43 8.22 7.93 0.48
CA PRO A 43 8.37 6.75 -0.37
C PRO A 43 9.72 6.02 -0.24
N GLN A 44 10.73 6.63 0.38
CA GLN A 44 12.03 5.99 0.61
C GLN A 44 12.09 5.19 1.92
N GLN A 45 11.19 5.49 2.87
CA GLN A 45 11.22 4.91 4.22
C GLN A 45 9.91 4.25 4.63
N ASP A 46 8.81 4.57 3.96
CA ASP A 46 7.47 4.09 4.25
C ASP A 46 6.97 3.16 3.16
N LEU A 47 6.30 2.09 3.58
CA LEU A 47 5.68 1.16 2.66
C LEU A 47 4.23 1.54 2.41
N PHE A 48 3.84 1.57 1.14
CA PHE A 48 2.47 1.76 0.72
C PHE A 48 1.92 0.47 0.08
N SER A 49 0.87 -0.09 0.65
CA SER A 49 0.16 -1.23 0.08
C SER A 49 -1.27 -0.84 -0.26
N PHE A 50 -1.62 -0.96 -1.53
CA PHE A 50 -2.96 -0.71 -2.04
C PHE A 50 -3.67 -2.03 -2.34
N CYS A 51 -4.77 -2.29 -1.65
CA CYS A 51 -5.67 -3.37 -1.99
C CYS A 51 -6.80 -2.79 -2.85
N GLY A 52 -6.50 -2.51 -4.11
CA GLY A 52 -7.53 -2.21 -5.10
C GLY A 52 -7.74 -3.40 -6.00
N ARG A 53 -8.99 -3.68 -6.35
CA ARG A 53 -9.30 -4.60 -7.44
C ARG A 53 -8.66 -4.07 -8.73
N SER A 54 -7.63 -4.77 -9.23
CA SER A 54 -7.26 -4.67 -10.64
C SER A 54 -8.40 -5.31 -11.41
N HIS A 55 -9.25 -4.48 -12.02
CA HIS A 55 -10.26 -4.95 -12.96
C HIS A 55 -9.61 -5.31 -14.30
#